data_AF-A0A1Z8PZ05-F1
#
_entry.id   AF-A0A1Z8PZ05-F1
#
_cell.length_a   1.000
_cell.length_b   1.000
_cell.length_c   1.000
_cell.angle_alpha   90.00
_cell.angle_beta   90.00
_cell.angle_gamma   90.00
#
_symmetry.space_group_name_H-M   'P 1'
#
loop_
_entity.id
_entity.type
_entity.pdbx_description
1 polymer ?
#
loop_
_entity_poly.entity_id
_entity_poly.type
_entity_poly.pdbx_seq_one_letter_code
_entity_poly.pdbx_strand_id
1 'polypeptide(L)'
;MNDNKSDIEQLEQKIKAEQEKYAPKVKNDTLNAGIEFTGPLIGGIVLGYFIDQYFDTAPIFIITLLLLGVGAGIMNIYKLSQNIGGTIGYSELHSHQKKAKNLPSDDSSDQESAPKK
;
A
#
# COMPACT_ATOMS: atom_id res chain seq x y z
N MET A 1 38.69 -6.47 23.85
CA MET A 1 37.91 -5.20 23.92
C MET A 1 37.47 -4.71 22.53
N ASN A 2 37.98 -5.26 21.41
CA ASN A 2 37.63 -4.83 20.05
C ASN A 2 36.50 -5.65 19.40
N ASP A 3 36.11 -6.75 20.02
CA ASP A 3 35.26 -7.79 19.42
C ASP A 3 33.78 -7.33 19.39
N ASN A 4 33.36 -6.60 20.43
CA ASN A 4 32.00 -6.09 20.55
C ASN A 4 31.70 -4.94 19.56
N LYS A 5 32.73 -4.21 19.10
CA LYS A 5 32.56 -3.09 18.16
C LYS A 5 32.27 -3.58 16.75
N SER A 6 32.92 -4.66 16.30
CA SER A 6 32.66 -5.27 14.99
C SER A 6 31.29 -5.95 14.93
N ASP A 7 30.81 -6.46 16.05
CA ASP A 7 29.49 -7.12 16.13
C ASP A 7 28.37 -6.08 16.06
N ILE A 8 28.54 -4.93 16.72
CA ILE A 8 27.60 -3.81 16.64
C ILE A 8 27.52 -3.24 15.22
N GLU A 9 28.66 -3.06 14.53
CA GLU A 9 28.67 -2.57 13.14
C GLU A 9 27.98 -3.55 12.16
N GLN A 10 28.11 -4.87 12.38
CA GLN A 10 27.42 -5.89 11.59
C GLN A 10 25.91 -5.93 11.85
N LEU A 11 25.50 -5.71 13.10
CA LEU A 11 24.09 -5.62 13.47
C LEU A 11 23.46 -4.36 12.87
N GLU A 12 24.16 -3.22 12.87
CA GLU A 12 23.71 -1.99 12.20
C GLU A 12 23.58 -2.17 10.69
N GLN A 13 24.54 -2.84 10.04
CA GLN A 13 24.47 -3.14 8.61
C GLN A 13 23.28 -4.05 8.28
N LYS A 14 23.04 -5.08 9.11
CA LYS A 14 21.87 -5.95 8.96
C LYS A 14 20.57 -5.18 9.19
N ILE A 15 20.50 -4.32 10.19
CA ILE A 15 19.31 -3.49 10.45
C ILE A 15 19.06 -2.51 9.30
N LYS A 16 20.10 -1.88 8.72
CA LYS A 16 19.94 -0.96 7.56
C LYS A 16 19.48 -1.70 6.31
N ALA A 17 20.07 -2.84 6.00
CA ALA A 17 19.69 -3.66 4.84
C ALA A 17 18.27 -4.25 4.99
N GLU A 18 17.86 -4.58 6.22
CA GLU A 18 16.50 -5.07 6.51
C GLU A 18 15.49 -3.89 6.52
N GLN A 19 15.85 -2.72 7.04
CA GLN A 19 14.99 -1.53 7.02
C GLN A 19 14.71 -1.02 5.61
N GLU A 20 15.65 -1.12 4.68
CA GLU A 20 15.39 -0.77 3.27
C GLU A 20 14.40 -1.76 2.61
N LYS A 21 14.41 -3.02 3.08
CA LYS A 21 13.54 -4.10 2.60
C LYS A 21 12.11 -4.03 3.18
N TYR A 22 11.96 -3.47 4.38
CA TYR A 22 10.67 -3.24 5.05
C TYR A 22 10.26 -1.77 5.08
N ALA A 23 11.03 -0.87 4.47
CA ALA A 23 10.60 0.50 4.26
C ALA A 23 9.27 0.40 3.51
N PRO A 24 8.16 0.80 4.14
CA PRO A 24 6.89 0.77 3.45
C PRO A 24 7.09 1.66 2.23
N LYS A 25 7.07 1.07 1.03
CA LYS A 25 6.80 1.84 -0.17
C LYS A 25 5.40 2.39 0.06
N VAL A 26 5.36 3.60 0.61
CA VAL A 26 4.13 4.33 0.86
C VAL A 26 3.57 4.60 -0.52
N LYS A 27 2.80 3.65 -1.03
CA LYS A 27 2.02 3.85 -2.23
C LYS A 27 1.00 4.90 -1.86
N ASN A 28 1.16 6.07 -2.45
CA ASN A 28 0.28 7.21 -2.45
C ASN A 28 -1.10 6.93 -3.07
N ASP A 29 -1.55 5.66 -3.05
CA ASP A 29 -2.78 5.15 -3.66
C ASP A 29 -4.03 5.92 -3.18
N THR A 30 -3.99 6.49 -1.97
CA THR A 30 -5.11 7.26 -1.41
C THR A 30 -5.30 8.65 -2.06
N LEU A 31 -4.22 9.30 -2.52
CA LEU A 31 -4.31 10.59 -3.23
C LEU A 31 -4.75 10.40 -4.69
N ASN A 32 -4.59 9.20 -5.24
CA ASN A 32 -4.84 8.94 -6.66
C ASN A 32 -6.33 8.80 -6.99
N ALA A 33 -7.20 8.49 -6.02
CA ALA A 33 -8.63 8.26 -6.28
C ALA A 33 -9.33 9.47 -6.94
N GLY A 34 -9.01 10.70 -6.52
CA GLY A 34 -9.57 11.91 -7.12
C GLY A 34 -9.09 12.15 -8.55
N ILE A 35 -7.82 11.84 -8.83
CA ILE A 35 -7.22 11.96 -10.16
C ILE A 35 -7.78 10.87 -11.09
N GLU A 36 -7.93 9.64 -10.60
CA GLU A 36 -8.50 8.51 -11.34
C GLU A 36 -9.97 8.73 -11.71
N PHE A 37 -10.71 9.52 -10.92
CA PHE A 37 -12.08 9.94 -11.24
C PHE A 37 -12.12 11.13 -12.21
N THR A 38 -11.24 12.12 -12.00
CA THR A 38 -11.21 13.35 -12.79
C THR A 38 -10.69 13.10 -14.21
N GLY A 39 -9.75 12.17 -14.40
CA GLY A 39 -9.19 11.83 -15.71
C GLY A 39 -10.23 11.43 -16.76
N PRO A 40 -11.06 10.41 -16.51
CA PRO A 40 -12.15 10.00 -17.40
C PRO A 40 -13.17 11.11 -17.67
N LEU A 41 -13.46 11.97 -16.69
CA LEU A 41 -14.38 13.10 -16.87
C LEU A 41 -13.82 14.15 -17.84
N ILE A 42 -12.59 14.62 -17.58
CA ILE A 42 -11.91 15.59 -18.46
C ILE A 42 -11.74 14.98 -19.85
N GLY A 43 -11.32 13.72 -19.93
CA GLY A 43 -11.18 12.99 -21.19
C GLY A 43 -12.49 12.91 -21.97
N GLY A 44 -13.61 12.60 -21.32
CA GLY A 44 -14.93 12.54 -21.94
C GLY A 44 -15.42 13.90 -22.46
N ILE A 45 -15.18 14.97 -21.70
CA ILE A 45 -15.53 16.35 -22.11
C ILE A 45 -14.69 16.78 -23.31
N VAL A 46 -13.36 16.62 -23.23
CA VAL A 46 -12.45 17.03 -24.30
C VAL A 46 -12.74 16.23 -25.57
N LEU A 47 -12.82 14.91 -25.46
CA LEU A 47 -13.10 14.04 -26.60
C LEU A 47 -14.50 14.32 -27.19
N GLY A 48 -15.50 14.48 -26.33
CA GLY A 48 -16.86 14.83 -26.76
C GLY A 48 -16.91 16.15 -27.51
N TYR A 49 -16.19 17.17 -27.04
CA TYR A 49 -16.15 18.46 -27.71
C TYR A 49 -15.51 18.38 -29.11
N PHE A 50 -14.43 17.61 -29.26
CA PHE A 50 -13.81 17.39 -30.57
C PHE A 50 -14.77 16.67 -31.53
N ILE A 51 -15.53 15.69 -31.05
CA ILE A 51 -16.49 14.95 -31.86
C ILE A 51 -17.69 15.83 -32.21
N ASP A 52 -18.28 16.52 -31.23
CA ASP A 52 -19.42 17.42 -31.45
C ASP A 52 -19.07 18.48 -32.50
N GLN A 53 -17.86 19.04 -32.45
CA GLN A 53 -17.39 20.03 -33.43
C GLN A 53 -17.12 19.43 -34.82
N TYR A 54 -16.64 18.18 -34.89
CA TYR A 54 -16.38 17.52 -36.17
C TYR A 54 -17.67 17.13 -36.91
N PHE A 55 -18.70 16.73 -36.16
CA PHE A 55 -20.00 16.33 -36.71
C PHE A 55 -21.00 17.49 -36.79
N ASP A 56 -20.60 18.70 -36.36
CA ASP A 56 -21.45 19.90 -36.26
C ASP A 56 -22.75 19.61 -35.45
N THR A 57 -22.64 18.70 -34.49
CA THR A 57 -23.75 18.29 -33.63
C THR A 57 -23.85 19.22 -32.43
N ALA A 58 -25.07 19.44 -31.97
CA ALA A 58 -25.32 19.94 -30.62
C ALA A 58 -24.55 19.08 -29.59
N PRO A 59 -24.30 19.55 -28.34
CA PRO A 59 -23.36 18.94 -27.37
C PRO A 59 -23.82 17.56 -26.81
N ILE A 60 -24.17 16.63 -27.69
CA ILE A 60 -24.79 15.34 -27.44
C ILE A 60 -23.70 14.32 -27.15
N PHE A 61 -22.58 14.37 -27.89
CA PHE A 61 -21.44 13.50 -27.63
C PHE A 61 -20.76 13.84 -26.31
N ILE A 62 -20.63 15.13 -25.97
CA ILE A 62 -20.18 15.56 -24.64
C ILE A 62 -21.06 14.94 -23.54
N ILE A 63 -22.39 15.08 -23.62
CA ILE A 63 -23.30 14.55 -22.59
C ILE A 63 -23.17 13.02 -22.49
N THR A 64 -23.15 12.33 -23.63
CA THR A 64 -23.06 10.87 -23.69
C THR A 64 -21.72 10.37 -23.11
N LEU A 65 -20.61 10.99 -23.52
CA LEU A 65 -19.27 10.65 -23.03
C LEU A 65 -19.05 11.07 -21.58
N LEU A 66 -19.70 12.13 -21.11
CA LEU A 66 -19.68 12.52 -19.70
C LEU A 66 -20.36 11.45 -18.83
N LEU A 67 -21.53 10.94 -19.24
CA LEU A 67 -22.20 9.84 -18.54
C LEU A 67 -21.34 8.58 -18.49
N LEU A 68 -20.71 8.24 -19.61
CA LEU A 68 -19.71 7.17 -19.70
C LEU A 68 -18.50 7.43 -18.79
N GLY A 69 -17.99 8.67 -18.74
CA GLY A 69 -16.88 9.08 -17.88
C GLY A 69 -17.21 8.95 -16.40
N VAL A 70 -18.42 9.34 -15.98
CA VAL A 70 -18.92 9.13 -14.61
C VAL A 70 -19.00 7.63 -14.29
N GLY A 71 -19.56 6.82 -15.19
CA GLY A 71 -19.63 5.36 -15.02
C GLY A 71 -18.24 4.72 -14.89
N ALA A 72 -17.30 5.11 -15.75
CA ALA A 72 -15.91 4.65 -15.71
C ALA A 72 -15.20 5.08 -14.43
N GLY A 73 -15.40 6.31 -13.97
CA GLY A 73 -14.84 6.84 -12.72
C GLY A 73 -15.33 6.06 -11.50
N ILE A 74 -16.63 5.80 -11.41
CA ILE A 74 -17.21 4.96 -10.34
C ILE A 74 -16.62 3.55 -10.39
N MET A 75 -16.48 2.96 -11.59
CA MET A 75 -15.92 1.62 -11.75
C MET A 75 -14.44 1.54 -11.34
N ASN A 76 -13.64 2.58 -11.61
CA ASN A 76 -12.25 2.67 -11.15
C ASN A 76 -12.17 2.73 -9.62
N ILE A 77 -12.98 3.59 -8.98
CA ILE A 77 -13.03 3.70 -7.51
C ILE A 77 -13.49 2.37 -6.88
N TYR A 78 -14.48 1.71 -7.47
CA TYR A 78 -14.97 0.43 -6.97
C TYR A 78 -13.88 -0.64 -6.96
N LYS A 79 -13.10 -0.73 -8.05
CA LYS A 79 -11.93 -1.64 -8.13
C LYS A 79 -10.85 -1.27 -7.12
N LEU A 80 -10.59 0.02 -6.93
CA LEU A 80 -9.65 0.49 -5.93
C LEU A 80 -10.09 0.08 -4.51
N SER A 81 -11.38 0.26 -4.19
CA SER A 81 -11.96 -0.12 -2.90
C SER A 81 -11.85 -1.63 -2.63
N GLN A 82 -12.08 -2.47 -3.64
CA GLN A 82 -11.94 -3.94 -3.50
C GLN A 82 -10.49 -4.35 -3.24
N ASN A 83 -9.53 -3.71 -3.93
CA ASN A 83 -8.11 -3.99 -3.74
C ASN A 83 -7.61 -3.53 -2.37
N ILE A 84 -8.07 -2.38 -1.88
CA ILE A 84 -7.74 -1.87 -0.54
C ILE A 84 -8.22 -2.83 0.56
N GLY A 85 -9.43 -3.39 0.43
CA GLY A 85 -9.94 -4.41 1.36
C GLY A 85 -9.15 -5.72 1.37
N GLY A 86 -8.48 -6.07 0.27
CA GLY A 86 -7.63 -7.26 0.16
C GLY A 86 -6.18 -7.07 0.61
N THR A 87 -5.63 -5.86 0.47
CA THR A 87 -4.20 -5.58 0.74
C THR A 87 -3.93 -5.01 2.13
N ILE A 88 -4.91 -4.39 2.78
CA ILE A 88 -4.71 -3.73 4.08
C ILE A 88 -4.98 -4.66 5.29
N GLY A 89 -5.58 -5.85 5.09
CA GLY A 89 -6.07 -6.68 6.20
C GLY A 89 -5.26 -7.91 6.64
N TYR A 90 -4.32 -8.43 5.85
CA TYR A 90 -3.78 -9.80 6.11
C TYR A 90 -2.25 -9.92 6.12
N SER A 91 -1.51 -8.97 5.56
CA SER A 91 -0.05 -9.09 5.46
C SER A 91 0.69 -8.72 6.75
N GLU A 92 0.06 -7.96 7.65
CA GLU A 92 0.67 -7.48 8.89
C GLU A 92 0.49 -8.44 10.08
N LEU A 93 -0.55 -9.28 10.06
CA LEU A 93 -0.80 -10.29 11.10
C LEU A 93 0.14 -11.51 10.95
N HIS A 94 0.56 -11.85 9.72
CA HIS A 94 1.48 -12.97 9.49
C HIS A 94 2.96 -12.60 9.71
N SER A 95 3.33 -11.31 9.69
CA SER A 95 4.70 -10.86 9.98
C SER A 95 5.00 -10.87 11.49
N HIS A 96 4.00 -10.58 12.33
CA HIS A 96 4.13 -10.67 13.79
C HIS A 96 4.21 -12.12 14.30
N GLN A 97 3.59 -13.10 13.62
CA GLN A 97 3.68 -14.50 14.02
C GLN A 97 5.07 -15.10 13.76
N LYS A 98 5.73 -14.74 12.65
CA LYS A 98 7.12 -15.19 12.39
C LYS A 98 8.13 -14.54 13.34
N LYS A 99 7.90 -13.30 13.77
CA LYS A 99 8.76 -12.63 14.75
C LYS A 99 8.57 -13.18 16.17
N ALA A 100 7.33 -13.51 16.56
CA ALA A 100 7.03 -14.16 17.85
C ALA A 100 7.57 -15.59 17.94
N LYS A 101 7.61 -16.33 16.81
CA LYS A 101 8.15 -17.71 16.77
C LYS A 101 9.68 -17.79 16.77
N ASN A 102 10.37 -16.70 16.39
CA ASN A 102 11.83 -16.61 16.37
C ASN A 102 12.39 -15.74 17.49
N LEU A 103 11.56 -15.29 18.44
CA LEU A 103 12.07 -14.74 19.69
C LEU A 103 12.71 -15.92 20.45
N PRO A 104 14.00 -15.86 20.81
CA PRO A 104 14.58 -16.87 21.67
C PRO A 104 13.68 -16.95 22.91
N SER A 105 13.16 -18.15 23.17
CA SER A 105 12.63 -18.50 24.47
C SER A 105 13.81 -18.27 25.41
N ASP A 106 13.81 -17.12 26.08
CA ASP A 106 14.70 -16.86 27.18
C ASP A 106 14.26 -17.84 28.27
N ASP A 107 14.84 -19.03 28.19
CA ASP A 107 14.77 -20.09 29.18
C ASP A 107 15.59 -19.63 30.39
N SER A 108 15.07 -18.60 31.06
CA SER A 108 15.50 -18.14 32.37
C SER A 108 14.40 -18.45 33.38
N SER A 109 14.09 -19.74 33.49
CA SER A 109 13.35 -20.27 34.65
C SER A 109 13.89 -21.62 35.10
N ASP A 110 15.21 -21.80 35.14
CA ASP A 110 15.84 -22.81 35.98
C ASP A 110 16.44 -22.18 37.24
N GLN A 111 15.58 -22.16 38.26
CA GLN A 111 15.89 -22.45 39.67
C GLN A 111 16.78 -21.48 40.44
N GLU A 112 16.14 -20.41 40.91
CA GLU A 112 16.40 -19.95 42.27
C GLU A 112 15.74 -20.91 43.28
N SER A 113 16.53 -21.28 44.30
CA SER A 113 16.13 -21.76 45.64
C SER A 113 15.65 -23.22 45.83
N ALA A 114 16.58 -24.07 46.28
CA ALA A 114 16.27 -25.12 47.26
C ALA A 114 17.34 -25.14 48.38
N PRO A 115 16.95 -25.25 49.66
CA PRO A 115 17.81 -24.95 50.79
C PRO A 115 18.74 -26.10 51.18
N LYS A 116 19.90 -25.69 51.68
CA LYS A 116 20.90 -26.47 52.40
C LYS A 116 20.30 -27.30 53.55
N LYS A 117 20.52 -28.61 53.54
CA LYS A 117 20.71 -29.44 54.75
C LYS A 117 21.59 -30.64 54.45
#